data_AF-A0A7U9SKR7-F1
#
_entry.id   AF-A0A7U9SKR7-F1
#
_cell.length_a   1.000
_cell.length_b   1.000
_cell.length_c   1.000
_cell.angle_alpha   90.00
_cell.angle_beta   90.00
_cell.angle_gamma   90.00
#
_symmetry.space_group_name_H-M   'P 1'
#
loop_
_entity.id
_entity.type
_entity.pdbx_description
1 polymer ?
#
loop_
_entity_poly.entity_id
_entity_poly.type
_entity_poly.pdbx_seq_one_letter_code
_entity_poly.pdbx_strand_id
1 'polypeptide(L)'
;MAKEVEWHKQFNIGVDSIDNAHRKLFSIVRKLIYLSENENNGQWACGEGLKYLKSYAIGHFADEEAYMRSIGYSGYEMHKCLHDNMRYKTLPALERDLKESGYSQESIQHFLGICLGWLTAHIMVEDRAITGKIPARWKDANTGKNIDALETALAETIQEIFSLPTEVVSEHYSGENFGSSIIDRLVYGSEDGKHLQIFLVLEESLVLWALNSLLDMQLREINKLSMNAVKELCQKIVEQVGIHFHLSSQYQLKNSHLMTLEQFRQEFCMECFDYSLLFNTGTGYFAFCTEQA
;
A
#
# COMPACT_ATOMS: atom_id res chain seq x y z
N MET A 1 17.60 4.28 12.27
CA MET A 1 17.07 3.96 10.94
C MET A 1 17.90 2.89 10.20
N ALA A 2 19.24 2.95 10.14
CA ALA A 2 20.04 1.92 9.42
C ALA A 2 19.97 0.45 9.94
N LYS A 3 19.48 0.21 11.17
CA LYS A 3 19.31 -1.14 11.75
C LYS A 3 18.02 -1.86 11.31
N GLU A 4 17.04 -1.16 10.76
CA GLU A 4 15.75 -1.75 10.40
C GLU A 4 15.75 -2.40 9.01
N VAL A 5 16.78 -2.12 8.20
CA VAL A 5 16.95 -2.67 6.84
C VAL A 5 18.00 -3.79 6.83
N GLU A 6 17.94 -4.64 7.86
CA GLU A 6 18.80 -5.81 7.98
C GLU A 6 18.15 -7.10 7.49
N TRP A 7 18.89 -7.83 6.66
CA TRP A 7 18.48 -9.18 6.29
C TRP A 7 18.57 -10.07 7.53
N HIS A 8 17.41 -10.51 8.01
CA HIS A 8 17.28 -11.49 9.06
C HIS A 8 17.03 -12.88 8.49
N LYS A 9 17.54 -13.92 9.15
CA LYS A 9 17.35 -15.32 8.73
C LYS A 9 15.87 -15.74 8.62
N GLN A 10 14.97 -15.02 9.30
CA GLN A 10 13.53 -15.26 9.25
C GLN A 10 12.91 -15.01 7.86
N PHE A 11 13.59 -14.21 7.01
CA PHE A 11 13.21 -13.95 5.63
C PHE A 11 13.68 -15.03 4.66
N ASN A 12 14.51 -16.00 5.09
CA ASN A 12 14.85 -17.12 4.23
C ASN A 12 13.60 -17.98 4.03
N ILE A 13 13.21 -18.16 2.76
CA ILE A 13 12.14 -19.10 2.41
C ILE A 13 12.69 -20.52 2.27
N GLY A 14 14.00 -20.65 1.99
CA GLY A 14 14.69 -21.93 1.83
C GLY A 14 14.95 -22.30 0.37
N VAL A 15 14.90 -21.31 -0.54
CA VAL A 15 15.29 -21.45 -1.95
C VAL A 15 16.49 -20.54 -2.18
N ASP A 16 17.69 -21.13 -2.28
CA ASP A 16 18.95 -20.38 -2.22
C ASP A 16 19.07 -19.26 -3.26
N SER A 17 18.58 -19.47 -4.48
CA SER A 17 18.60 -18.45 -5.54
C SER A 17 17.74 -17.23 -5.16
N ILE A 18 16.52 -17.48 -4.67
CA ILE A 18 15.57 -16.45 -4.25
C ILE A 18 16.08 -15.74 -2.98
N ASP A 19 16.52 -16.48 -1.98
CA ASP A 19 17.08 -15.93 -0.73
C ASP A 19 18.30 -15.03 -0.99
N ASN A 20 19.13 -15.37 -1.98
CA ASN A 20 20.25 -14.52 -2.41
C ASN A 20 19.79 -13.24 -3.11
N ALA A 21 18.75 -13.32 -3.96
CA ALA A 21 18.16 -12.15 -4.60
C ALA A 21 17.56 -11.18 -3.57
N HIS A 22 16.82 -11.68 -2.58
CA HIS A 22 16.28 -10.88 -1.49
C HIS A 22 17.38 -10.20 -0.69
N ARG A 23 18.43 -10.93 -0.28
CA ARG A 23 19.61 -10.35 0.40
C ARG A 23 20.20 -9.18 -0.38
N LYS A 24 20.27 -9.31 -1.71
CA LYS A 24 20.79 -8.27 -2.59
C LYS A 24 19.85 -7.06 -2.65
N LEU A 25 18.54 -7.26 -2.75
CA LEU A 25 17.53 -6.18 -2.68
C LEU A 25 17.65 -5.37 -1.39
N PHE A 26 17.66 -6.04 -0.23
CA PHE A 26 17.87 -5.37 1.07
C PHE A 26 19.20 -4.60 1.12
N SER A 27 20.27 -5.15 0.55
CA SER A 27 21.55 -4.45 0.45
C SER A 27 21.48 -3.19 -0.42
N ILE A 28 20.74 -3.22 -1.52
CA ILE A 28 20.53 -2.07 -2.41
C ILE A 28 19.74 -0.98 -1.66
N VAL A 29 18.61 -1.33 -1.05
CA VAL A 29 17.77 -0.40 -0.27
C VAL A 29 18.58 0.26 0.84
N ARG A 30 19.36 -0.52 1.60
CA ARG A 30 20.21 0.04 2.67
C ARG A 30 21.23 1.04 2.15
N LYS A 31 21.89 0.74 1.01
CA LYS A 31 22.83 1.68 0.38
C LYS A 31 22.14 2.95 -0.05
N LEU A 32 20.93 2.85 -0.60
CA LEU A 32 20.14 4.00 -1.02
C LEU A 32 19.72 4.88 0.16
N ILE A 33 19.31 4.29 1.29
CA ILE A 33 19.03 5.04 2.53
C ILE A 33 20.27 5.82 2.95
N TYR A 34 21.43 5.17 3.05
CA TYR A 34 22.67 5.84 3.41
C TYR A 34 23.03 6.98 2.43
N LEU A 35 22.86 6.77 1.12
CA LEU A 35 23.10 7.80 0.12
C LEU A 35 22.12 8.97 0.23
N SER A 36 20.86 8.70 0.57
CA SER A 36 19.82 9.73 0.74
C SER A 36 20.07 10.65 1.95
N GLU A 37 20.82 10.18 2.94
CA GLU A 37 21.18 10.95 4.15
C GLU A 37 22.42 11.85 3.93
N ASN A 38 23.12 11.74 2.80
CA ASN A 38 24.34 12.50 2.50
C ASN A 38 24.07 13.71 1.57
N GLU A 39 24.27 14.93 2.09
CA GLU A 39 23.90 16.19 1.42
C GLU A 39 24.74 16.56 0.17
N ASN A 40 25.96 16.02 0.00
CA ASN A 40 26.87 16.40 -1.09
C ASN A 40 26.85 15.41 -2.27
N ASN A 41 26.08 15.71 -3.32
CA ASN A 41 25.88 14.91 -4.55
C ASN A 41 25.02 13.63 -4.40
N GLY A 42 24.29 13.48 -3.29
CA GLY A 42 23.43 12.33 -3.01
C GLY A 42 22.27 12.15 -4.00
N GLN A 43 21.68 13.22 -4.53
CA GLN A 43 20.48 13.15 -5.38
C GLN A 43 20.71 12.39 -6.70
N TRP A 44 21.80 12.71 -7.43
CA TRP A 44 22.10 12.01 -8.69
C TRP A 44 22.47 10.55 -8.45
N ALA A 45 23.32 10.29 -7.45
CA ALA A 45 23.71 8.93 -7.07
C ALA A 45 22.51 8.11 -6.57
N CYS A 46 21.57 8.74 -5.87
CA CYS A 46 20.32 8.13 -5.44
C CYS A 46 19.43 7.83 -6.65
N GLY A 47 19.26 8.78 -7.58
CA GLY A 47 18.51 8.56 -8.81
C GLY A 47 19.01 7.36 -9.63
N GLU A 48 20.33 7.22 -9.81
CA GLU A 48 20.91 6.05 -10.49
C GLU A 48 20.76 4.76 -9.66
N GLY A 49 20.91 4.84 -8.33
CA GLY A 49 20.68 3.69 -7.46
C GLY A 49 19.23 3.21 -7.46
N LEU A 50 18.26 4.11 -7.60
CA LEU A 50 16.84 3.81 -7.70
C LEU A 50 16.51 3.09 -9.02
N LYS A 51 17.11 3.53 -10.14
CA LYS A 51 17.04 2.80 -11.42
C LYS A 51 17.62 1.40 -11.30
N TYR A 52 18.73 1.25 -10.57
CA TYR A 52 19.34 -0.04 -10.32
C TYR A 52 18.45 -0.94 -9.46
N LEU A 53 17.83 -0.41 -8.40
CA LEU A 53 16.87 -1.13 -7.55
C LEU A 53 15.70 -1.66 -8.39
N LYS A 54 15.07 -0.81 -9.20
CA LYS A 54 13.99 -1.21 -10.11
C LYS A 54 14.42 -2.31 -11.08
N SER A 55 15.56 -2.13 -11.74
CA SER A 55 16.07 -3.11 -12.71
C SER A 55 16.35 -4.46 -12.06
N TYR A 56 16.92 -4.44 -10.85
CA TYR A 56 17.21 -5.65 -10.09
C TYR A 56 15.92 -6.36 -9.62
N ALA A 57 14.93 -5.61 -9.13
CA ALA A 57 13.63 -6.15 -8.74
C ALA A 57 12.91 -6.81 -9.92
N ILE A 58 12.88 -6.18 -11.09
CA ILE A 58 12.25 -6.76 -12.30
C ILE A 58 12.93 -8.06 -12.72
N GLY A 59 14.27 -8.12 -12.67
CA GLY A 59 15.02 -9.34 -12.94
C GLY A 59 14.71 -10.45 -11.94
N HIS A 60 14.69 -10.11 -10.64
CA HIS A 60 14.34 -11.04 -9.57
C HIS A 60 12.93 -11.62 -9.73
N PHE A 61 11.93 -10.78 -10.04
CA PHE A 61 10.56 -11.25 -10.31
C PHE A 61 10.53 -12.26 -11.46
N ALA A 62 11.26 -11.99 -12.55
CA ALA A 62 11.32 -12.90 -13.69
C ALA A 62 11.96 -14.26 -13.34
N ASP A 63 13.02 -14.24 -12.53
CA ASP A 63 13.70 -15.46 -12.07
C ASP A 63 12.80 -16.30 -11.14
N GLU A 64 12.07 -15.65 -10.22
CA GLU A 64 11.12 -16.28 -9.33
C GLU A 64 9.89 -16.83 -10.07
N GLU A 65 9.34 -16.05 -11.00
CA GLU A 65 8.27 -16.49 -11.90
C GLU A 65 8.67 -17.71 -12.74
N ALA A 66 9.94 -17.79 -13.17
CA ALA A 66 10.48 -18.96 -13.85
C ALA A 66 10.61 -20.16 -12.90
N TYR A 67 11.08 -19.94 -11.67
CA TYR A 67 11.17 -20.97 -10.64
C TYR A 67 9.79 -21.55 -10.28
N MET A 68 8.80 -20.71 -9.98
CA MET A 68 7.43 -21.11 -9.66
C MET A 68 6.81 -21.99 -10.75
N ARG A 69 6.98 -21.61 -12.03
CA ARG A 69 6.53 -22.42 -13.17
C ARG A 69 7.25 -23.77 -13.24
N SER A 70 8.56 -23.80 -12.95
CA SER A 70 9.36 -25.03 -13.01
C SER A 70 8.93 -26.08 -11.99
N ILE A 71 8.37 -25.66 -10.85
CA ILE A 71 7.86 -26.55 -9.80
C ILE A 71 6.35 -26.74 -9.85
N GLY A 72 5.64 -26.13 -10.81
CA GLY A 72 4.19 -26.22 -10.94
C GLY A 72 3.44 -25.60 -9.75
N TYR A 73 3.95 -24.49 -9.20
CA TYR A 73 3.32 -23.81 -8.06
C TYR A 73 1.90 -23.33 -8.42
N SER A 74 0.90 -23.77 -7.65
CA SER A 74 -0.51 -23.49 -7.95
C SER A 74 -0.88 -22.01 -7.83
N GLY A 75 -0.22 -21.26 -6.95
CA GLY A 75 -0.46 -19.82 -6.76
C GLY A 75 0.29 -18.91 -7.73
N TYR A 76 0.83 -19.45 -8.83
CA TYR A 76 1.66 -18.70 -9.77
C TYR A 76 0.98 -17.47 -10.36
N GLU A 77 -0.27 -17.60 -10.82
CA GLU A 77 -0.97 -16.51 -11.52
C GLU A 77 -1.19 -15.30 -10.60
N MET A 78 -1.65 -15.55 -9.37
CA MET A 78 -1.84 -14.51 -8.37
C MET A 78 -0.51 -13.87 -7.96
N HIS A 79 0.52 -14.67 -7.68
CA HIS A 79 1.83 -14.13 -7.32
C HIS A 79 2.42 -13.27 -8.47
N LYS A 80 2.28 -13.72 -9.71
CA LYS A 80 2.67 -12.94 -10.89
C LYS A 80 1.87 -11.64 -11.01
N CYS A 81 0.57 -11.64 -10.68
CA CYS A 81 -0.24 -10.42 -10.65
C CYS A 81 0.33 -9.39 -9.67
N LEU A 82 0.77 -9.81 -8.48
CA LEU A 82 1.45 -8.93 -7.51
C LEU A 82 2.74 -8.33 -8.09
N HIS A 83 3.57 -9.15 -8.74
CA HIS A 83 4.78 -8.70 -9.43
C HIS A 83 4.48 -7.70 -10.55
N ASP A 84 3.47 -7.97 -11.36
CA ASP A 84 3.06 -7.10 -12.47
C ASP A 84 2.49 -5.78 -11.94
N ASN A 85 1.73 -5.78 -10.83
CA ASN A 85 1.25 -4.58 -10.18
C ASN A 85 2.41 -3.70 -9.69
N MET A 86 3.38 -4.29 -8.99
CA MET A 86 4.58 -3.56 -8.54
C MET A 86 5.38 -3.01 -9.74
N ARG A 87 5.55 -3.82 -10.79
CA ARG A 87 6.35 -3.50 -11.99
C ARG A 87 5.73 -2.41 -12.85
N TYR A 88 4.42 -2.45 -13.07
CA TYR A 88 3.73 -1.65 -14.07
C TYR A 88 2.83 -0.54 -13.50
N LYS A 89 2.48 -0.58 -12.21
CA LYS A 89 1.71 0.50 -11.54
C LYS A 89 2.56 1.20 -10.48
N THR A 90 3.00 0.47 -9.45
CA THR A 90 3.63 1.06 -8.26
C THR A 90 4.96 1.74 -8.58
N LEU A 91 5.94 1.02 -9.16
CA LEU A 91 7.25 1.61 -9.47
C LEU A 91 7.17 2.79 -10.44
N PRO A 92 6.35 2.77 -11.51
CA PRO A 92 6.13 3.95 -12.35
C PRO A 92 5.53 5.16 -11.62
N ALA A 93 4.53 4.97 -10.76
CA ALA A 93 3.93 6.06 -9.99
C ALA A 93 4.96 6.70 -9.05
N LEU A 94 5.70 5.89 -8.29
CA LEU A 94 6.75 6.40 -7.40
C LEU A 94 7.90 7.08 -8.15
N GLU A 95 8.25 6.61 -9.35
CA GLU A 95 9.23 7.28 -10.22
C GLU A 95 8.76 8.65 -10.71
N ARG A 96 7.45 8.83 -10.89
CA ARG A 96 6.85 10.10 -11.30
C ARG A 96 7.01 11.12 -10.17
N ASP A 97 6.62 10.75 -8.95
CA ASP A 97 6.74 11.59 -7.76
C ASP A 97 8.19 12.04 -7.51
N LEU A 98 9.15 11.11 -7.66
CA LEU A 98 10.57 11.42 -7.57
C LEU A 98 11.02 12.46 -8.60
N LYS A 99 10.50 12.40 -9.82
CA LYS A 99 10.87 13.35 -10.89
C LYS A 99 10.23 14.70 -10.65
N GLU A 100 8.96 14.73 -10.26
CA GLU A 100 8.19 15.95 -10.02
C GLU A 100 8.70 16.73 -8.80
N SER A 101 9.13 16.02 -7.75
CA SER A 101 9.76 16.62 -6.56
C SER A 101 11.19 17.10 -6.79
N GLY A 102 11.80 16.77 -7.95
CA GLY A 102 13.22 16.99 -8.19
C GLY A 102 14.12 16.14 -7.30
N TYR A 103 13.69 14.92 -6.94
CA TYR A 103 14.38 14.01 -6.02
C TYR A 103 14.60 14.66 -4.66
N SER A 104 13.55 15.27 -4.09
CA SER A 104 13.58 15.78 -2.72
C SER A 104 13.89 14.64 -1.75
N GLN A 105 14.53 14.95 -0.63
CA GLN A 105 14.85 13.95 0.40
C GLN A 105 13.60 13.19 0.88
N GLU A 106 12.50 13.93 1.06
CA GLU A 106 11.19 13.37 1.44
C GLU A 106 10.68 12.36 0.40
N SER A 107 10.69 12.70 -0.89
CA SER A 107 10.24 11.79 -1.95
C SER A 107 11.11 10.53 -2.07
N ILE A 108 12.43 10.65 -1.83
CA ILE A 108 13.35 9.52 -1.80
C ILE A 108 13.04 8.61 -0.61
N GLN A 109 12.85 9.18 0.58
CA GLN A 109 12.50 8.43 1.78
C GLN A 109 11.15 7.73 1.62
N HIS A 110 10.17 8.42 1.04
CA HIS A 110 8.85 7.89 0.73
C HIS A 110 8.94 6.69 -0.25
N PHE A 111 9.64 6.85 -1.38
CA PHE A 111 9.90 5.76 -2.34
C PHE A 111 10.51 4.54 -1.66
N LEU A 112 11.57 4.75 -0.87
CA LEU A 112 12.30 3.66 -0.20
C LEU A 112 11.46 2.99 0.88
N GLY A 113 10.62 3.77 1.59
CA GLY A 113 9.69 3.27 2.59
C GLY A 113 8.66 2.30 2.01
N ILE A 114 8.02 2.70 0.90
CA ILE A 114 7.05 1.86 0.18
C ILE A 114 7.73 0.59 -0.35
N CYS A 115 8.86 0.73 -1.06
CA CYS A 115 9.58 -0.43 -1.61
C CYS A 115 10.05 -1.41 -0.52
N LEU A 116 10.55 -0.91 0.61
CA LEU A 116 10.98 -1.76 1.72
C LEU A 116 9.80 -2.45 2.39
N GLY A 117 8.68 -1.74 2.58
CA GLY A 117 7.47 -2.30 3.16
C GLY A 117 6.90 -3.41 2.29
N TRP A 118 6.73 -3.15 0.98
CA TRP A 118 6.26 -4.12 0.01
C TRP A 118 7.16 -5.35 -0.01
N LEU A 119 8.48 -5.17 -0.15
CA LEU A 119 9.45 -6.27 -0.18
C LEU A 119 9.37 -7.14 1.09
N THR A 120 9.25 -6.51 2.26
CA THR A 120 9.19 -7.23 3.53
C THR A 120 7.91 -8.05 3.65
N ALA A 121 6.75 -7.46 3.34
CA ALA A 121 5.47 -8.13 3.41
C ALA A 121 5.37 -9.28 2.38
N HIS A 122 5.78 -9.01 1.14
CA HIS A 122 5.78 -9.96 0.03
C HIS A 122 6.61 -11.20 0.36
N ILE A 123 7.85 -11.03 0.85
CA ILE A 123 8.71 -12.15 1.26
C ILE A 123 8.09 -12.98 2.39
N MET A 124 7.54 -12.31 3.40
CA MET A 124 7.04 -12.99 4.59
C MET A 124 5.81 -13.84 4.32
N VAL A 125 5.03 -13.48 3.31
CA VAL A 125 3.72 -14.06 3.02
C VAL A 125 3.73 -14.82 1.70
N GLU A 126 3.99 -14.13 0.59
CA GLU A 126 3.80 -14.64 -0.77
C GLU A 126 4.96 -15.55 -1.22
N ASP A 127 6.20 -15.09 -1.06
CA ASP A 127 7.38 -15.91 -1.44
C ASP A 127 7.50 -17.13 -0.53
N ARG A 128 7.09 -16.99 0.72
CA ARG A 128 7.06 -18.09 1.68
C ARG A 128 6.00 -19.12 1.33
N ALA A 129 4.87 -18.70 0.75
CA ALA A 129 3.81 -19.59 0.30
C ALA A 129 4.25 -20.51 -0.86
N ILE A 130 5.23 -20.09 -1.67
CA ILE A 130 5.86 -20.94 -2.72
C ILE A 130 6.34 -22.27 -2.14
N THR A 131 6.82 -22.25 -0.89
CA THR A 131 7.37 -23.43 -0.22
C THR A 131 6.30 -24.35 0.38
N GLY A 132 5.02 -23.99 0.29
CA GLY A 132 3.89 -24.73 0.87
C GLY A 132 3.79 -24.71 2.39
N LYS A 133 4.62 -23.90 3.07
CA LYS A 133 4.64 -23.79 4.54
C LYS A 133 3.54 -22.89 5.10
N ILE A 134 3.03 -21.97 4.29
CA ILE A 134 1.99 -20.98 4.63
C ILE A 134 1.03 -20.91 3.44
N PRO A 135 -0.29 -20.77 3.66
CA PRO A 135 -1.23 -20.50 2.56
C PRO A 135 -0.95 -19.14 1.91
N ALA A 136 -1.26 -19.02 0.62
CA ALA A 136 -1.28 -17.73 -0.05
C ALA A 136 -2.36 -16.82 0.57
N ARG A 137 -2.08 -15.51 0.66
CA ARG A 137 -2.98 -14.54 1.29
C ARG A 137 -4.17 -14.18 0.40
N TRP A 138 -3.93 -14.10 -0.89
CA TRP A 138 -4.92 -13.73 -1.89
C TRP A 138 -5.62 -14.98 -2.42
N LYS A 139 -6.96 -14.96 -2.45
CA LYS A 139 -7.75 -16.07 -3.00
C LYS A 139 -7.77 -15.98 -4.53
N ASP A 140 -7.56 -17.11 -5.19
CA ASP A 140 -7.85 -17.27 -6.62
C ASP A 140 -9.37 -17.21 -6.84
N ALA A 141 -9.92 -16.03 -7.16
CA ALA A 141 -11.12 -15.88 -8.02
C ALA A 141 -11.69 -14.44 -8.04
N ASN A 142 -12.08 -13.99 -9.24
CA ASN A 142 -13.07 -12.93 -9.54
C ASN A 142 -12.69 -11.43 -9.42
N THR A 143 -11.43 -11.08 -9.19
CA THR A 143 -11.03 -9.68 -8.93
C THR A 143 -11.21 -8.72 -10.11
N GLY A 144 -10.99 -9.13 -11.36
CA GLY A 144 -10.87 -8.17 -12.47
C GLY A 144 -12.09 -7.27 -12.77
N LYS A 145 -13.34 -7.76 -12.69
CA LYS A 145 -14.51 -6.94 -13.05
C LYS A 145 -15.05 -6.07 -11.92
N ASN A 146 -14.90 -6.52 -10.67
CA ASN A 146 -15.39 -5.76 -9.53
C ASN A 146 -14.33 -4.79 -8.99
N ILE A 147 -13.04 -5.06 -9.22
CA ILE A 147 -11.97 -4.13 -8.85
C ILE A 147 -12.03 -2.87 -9.69
N ASP A 148 -12.21 -2.97 -11.02
CA ASP A 148 -12.34 -1.80 -11.92
C ASP A 148 -13.49 -0.88 -11.49
N ALA A 149 -14.63 -1.47 -11.10
CA ALA A 149 -15.79 -0.72 -10.61
C ALA A 149 -15.52 -0.04 -9.26
N LEU A 150 -14.80 -0.72 -8.36
CA LEU A 150 -14.45 -0.17 -7.05
C LEU A 150 -13.38 0.92 -7.19
N GLU A 151 -12.37 0.71 -8.02
CA GLU A 151 -11.37 1.70 -8.39
C GLU A 151 -12.03 2.96 -8.95
N THR A 152 -12.99 2.80 -9.87
CA THR A 152 -13.75 3.91 -10.44
C THR A 152 -14.55 4.64 -9.35
N ALA A 153 -15.30 3.90 -8.53
CA ALA A 153 -16.09 4.49 -7.44
C ALA A 153 -15.21 5.24 -6.42
N LEU A 154 -14.02 4.71 -6.10
CA LEU A 154 -13.07 5.38 -5.22
C LEU A 154 -12.47 6.61 -5.88
N ALA A 155 -12.01 6.52 -7.12
CA ALA A 155 -11.46 7.67 -7.84
C ALA A 155 -12.50 8.80 -7.99
N GLU A 156 -13.75 8.48 -8.33
CA GLU A 156 -14.86 9.44 -8.36
C GLU A 156 -15.13 10.04 -6.98
N THR A 157 -15.13 9.22 -5.92
CA THR A 157 -15.27 9.71 -4.54
C THR A 157 -14.17 10.70 -4.17
N ILE A 158 -12.90 10.36 -4.45
CA ILE A 158 -11.76 11.22 -4.13
C ILE A 158 -11.82 12.51 -4.93
N GLN A 159 -12.15 12.43 -6.21
CA GLN A 159 -12.31 13.61 -7.07
C GLN A 159 -13.48 14.50 -6.62
N GLU A 160 -14.57 13.92 -6.10
CA GLU A 160 -15.73 14.66 -5.61
C GLU A 160 -15.46 15.33 -4.25
N ILE A 161 -14.94 14.57 -3.29
CA ILE A 161 -14.68 15.06 -1.92
C ILE A 161 -13.46 15.97 -1.90
N PHE A 162 -12.39 15.58 -2.60
CA PHE A 162 -11.11 16.28 -2.54
C PHE A 162 -10.82 17.12 -3.77
N SER A 163 -11.58 17.06 -4.86
CA SER A 163 -11.21 17.82 -6.09
C SER A 163 -9.76 17.57 -6.55
N LEU A 164 -9.20 16.42 -6.17
CA LEU A 164 -7.82 16.02 -6.46
C LEU A 164 -7.81 14.94 -7.55
N PRO A 165 -6.83 14.98 -8.47
CA PRO A 165 -6.62 13.87 -9.39
C PRO A 165 -6.34 12.59 -8.60
N THR A 166 -6.66 11.44 -9.16
CA THR A 166 -6.43 10.15 -8.49
C THR A 166 -5.78 9.17 -9.45
N GLU A 167 -4.66 8.57 -9.03
CA GLU A 167 -3.96 7.51 -9.74
C GLU A 167 -3.89 6.26 -8.86
N VAL A 168 -4.26 5.10 -9.41
CA VAL A 168 -4.08 3.81 -8.73
C VAL A 168 -2.58 3.45 -8.73
N VAL A 169 -2.01 3.36 -7.55
CA VAL A 169 -0.60 2.99 -7.31
C VAL A 169 -0.47 1.49 -7.11
N SER A 170 -1.41 0.88 -6.38
CA SER A 170 -1.44 -0.56 -6.18
C SER A 170 -2.87 -1.10 -6.09
N GLU A 171 -3.07 -2.29 -6.64
CA GLU A 171 -4.34 -3.05 -6.53
C GLU A 171 -4.32 -4.05 -5.37
N HIS A 172 -3.13 -4.26 -4.80
CA HIS A 172 -2.83 -5.26 -3.78
C HIS A 172 -1.91 -4.63 -2.73
N TYR A 173 -2.33 -3.49 -2.20
CA TYR A 173 -1.66 -2.81 -1.11
C TYR A 173 -1.38 -3.80 0.02
N SER A 174 -0.15 -3.80 0.51
CA SER A 174 0.38 -4.83 1.41
C SER A 174 0.60 -4.32 2.83
N GLY A 175 0.02 -3.17 3.17
CA GLY A 175 0.13 -2.58 4.51
C GLY A 175 1.47 -1.86 4.74
N GLU A 176 2.20 -1.58 3.66
CA GLU A 176 3.44 -0.81 3.71
C GLU A 176 3.21 0.59 4.24
N ASN A 177 4.19 1.13 4.97
CA ASN A 177 4.09 2.50 5.46
C ASN A 177 4.49 3.48 4.35
N PHE A 178 3.57 4.35 3.95
CA PHE A 178 3.80 5.41 2.97
C PHE A 178 3.86 6.81 3.60
N GLY A 179 4.04 6.93 4.92
CA GLY A 179 4.22 8.22 5.60
C GLY A 179 3.41 8.33 6.88
N SER A 180 3.46 9.51 7.50
CA SER A 180 2.60 9.83 8.64
C SER A 180 1.15 9.74 8.19
N SER A 181 0.43 8.73 8.70
CA SER A 181 -0.90 8.39 8.22
C SER A 181 -1.91 8.33 9.36
N ILE A 182 -3.13 8.76 9.08
CA ILE A 182 -4.30 8.51 9.93
C ILE A 182 -4.98 7.24 9.45
N ILE A 183 -5.22 6.32 10.37
CA ILE A 183 -5.82 5.02 10.09
C ILE A 183 -7.14 4.91 10.85
N ASP A 184 -8.23 4.70 10.12
CA ASP A 184 -9.54 4.42 10.71
C ASP A 184 -10.06 3.07 10.22
N ARG A 185 -10.52 2.25 11.16
CA ARG A 185 -11.24 1.01 10.87
C ARG A 185 -12.73 1.25 11.10
N LEU A 186 -13.50 1.09 10.04
CA LEU A 186 -14.95 1.18 10.05
C LEU A 186 -15.55 -0.23 9.96
N VAL A 187 -16.45 -0.56 10.88
CA VAL A 187 -17.17 -1.84 10.89
C VAL A 187 -18.63 -1.57 10.64
N TYR A 188 -19.15 -2.15 9.57
CA TYR A 188 -20.55 -2.10 9.19
C TYR A 188 -21.19 -3.47 9.43
N GLY A 189 -22.47 -3.45 9.80
CA GLY A 189 -23.27 -4.66 9.98
C GLY A 189 -24.62 -4.52 9.30
N SER A 190 -25.10 -5.62 8.74
CA SER A 190 -26.43 -5.72 8.14
C SER A 190 -27.41 -6.47 9.04
N GLU A 191 -28.71 -6.34 8.77
CA GLU A 191 -29.77 -7.00 9.55
C GLU A 191 -29.71 -8.54 9.44
N ASP A 192 -29.16 -9.08 8.35
CA ASP A 192 -28.95 -10.51 8.14
C ASP A 192 -27.68 -11.07 8.82
N GLY A 193 -27.00 -10.25 9.65
CA GLY A 193 -25.86 -10.67 10.46
C GLY A 193 -24.53 -10.72 9.72
N LYS A 194 -24.44 -10.20 8.49
CA LYS A 194 -23.17 -10.05 7.78
C LYS A 194 -22.43 -8.82 8.28
N HIS A 195 -21.11 -8.88 8.21
CA HIS A 195 -20.22 -7.81 8.60
C HIS A 195 -19.31 -7.41 7.44
N LEU A 196 -19.09 -6.11 7.32
CA LEU A 196 -18.17 -5.51 6.36
C LEU A 196 -17.18 -4.66 7.15
N GLN A 197 -15.89 -4.97 6.99
CA GLN A 197 -14.83 -4.23 7.63
C GLN A 197 -14.04 -3.45 6.58
N ILE A 198 -13.82 -2.17 6.83
CA ILE A 198 -13.09 -1.27 5.94
C ILE A 198 -11.98 -0.58 6.73
N PHE A 199 -10.77 -0.59 6.18
CA PHE A 199 -9.67 0.25 6.64
C PHE A 199 -9.44 1.38 5.65
N LEU A 200 -9.42 2.60 6.17
CA LEU A 200 -8.95 3.78 5.47
C LEU A 200 -7.61 4.20 6.06
N VAL A 201 -6.59 4.32 5.21
CA VAL A 201 -5.27 4.83 5.57
C VAL A 201 -5.04 6.09 4.75
N LEU A 202 -5.03 7.26 5.40
CA LEU A 202 -4.86 8.55 4.73
C LEU A 202 -3.57 9.20 5.19
N GLU A 203 -2.72 9.62 4.26
CA GLU A 203 -1.56 10.43 4.60
C GLU A 203 -1.98 11.77 5.23
N GLU A 204 -1.22 12.24 6.23
CA GLU A 204 -1.56 13.44 6.98
C GLU A 204 -1.69 14.68 6.08
N SER A 205 -0.86 14.78 5.04
CA SER A 205 -0.94 15.85 4.04
C SER A 205 -2.30 15.90 3.33
N LEU A 206 -2.84 14.75 2.95
CA LEU A 206 -4.16 14.62 2.32
C LEU A 206 -5.27 15.00 3.30
N VAL A 207 -5.17 14.56 4.56
CA VAL A 207 -6.16 14.93 5.59
C VAL A 207 -6.13 16.43 5.88
N LEU A 208 -4.94 17.03 6.00
CA LEU A 208 -4.78 18.48 6.20
C LEU A 208 -5.34 19.27 5.03
N TRP A 209 -5.04 18.84 3.80
CA TRP A 209 -5.61 19.42 2.59
C TRP A 209 -7.15 19.37 2.68
N ALA A 210 -7.71 18.20 3.00
CA ALA A 210 -9.14 18.00 3.05
C ALA A 210 -9.82 18.90 4.09
N LEU A 211 -9.31 18.91 5.31
CA LEU A 211 -9.91 19.71 6.39
C LEU A 211 -9.77 21.21 6.13
N ASN A 212 -8.64 21.65 5.59
CA ASN A 212 -8.45 23.07 5.27
C ASN A 212 -9.32 23.50 4.08
N SER A 213 -9.46 22.66 3.05
CA SER A 213 -10.26 22.98 1.86
C SER A 213 -11.77 22.83 2.07
N LEU A 214 -12.23 21.82 2.82
CA LEU A 214 -13.64 21.55 3.03
C LEU A 214 -14.26 22.35 4.18
N LEU A 215 -13.49 22.59 5.24
CA LEU A 215 -13.98 23.19 6.48
C LEU A 215 -13.41 24.61 6.72
N ASP A 216 -12.69 25.17 5.74
CA ASP A 216 -11.99 26.47 5.82
C ASP A 216 -11.13 26.58 7.10
N MET A 217 -10.54 25.45 7.50
CA MET A 217 -9.64 25.40 8.65
C MET A 217 -8.25 25.89 8.24
N GLN A 218 -7.47 26.39 9.21
CA GLN A 218 -6.07 26.76 9.02
C GLN A 218 -5.17 25.83 9.86
N LEU A 219 -5.34 24.53 9.67
CA LEU A 219 -4.56 23.52 10.37
C LEU A 219 -3.18 23.38 9.73
N ARG A 220 -2.15 23.29 10.59
CA ARG A 220 -0.77 22.95 10.19
C ARG A 220 -0.38 21.51 10.54
N GLU A 221 -1.16 20.89 11.43
CA GLU A 221 -0.95 19.54 11.93
C GLU A 221 -2.31 18.97 12.39
N ILE A 222 -2.43 17.64 12.40
CA ILE A 222 -3.61 16.97 12.96
C ILE A 222 -3.47 16.91 14.48
N ASN A 223 -4.48 17.39 15.20
CA ASN A 223 -4.48 17.42 16.65
C ASN A 223 -5.80 16.87 17.20
N LYS A 224 -5.91 16.79 18.54
CA LYS A 224 -7.09 16.22 19.20
C LYS A 224 -8.41 16.90 18.82
N LEU A 225 -8.38 18.18 18.42
CA LEU A 225 -9.59 18.92 18.05
C LEU A 225 -10.04 18.55 16.63
N SER A 226 -9.11 18.30 15.70
CA SER A 226 -9.45 17.90 14.35
C SER A 226 -9.80 16.41 14.22
N MET A 227 -9.48 15.58 15.22
CA MET A 227 -9.68 14.13 15.13
C MET A 227 -11.13 13.68 14.92
N ASN A 228 -12.10 14.38 15.50
CA ASN A 228 -13.51 14.09 15.22
C ASN A 228 -13.86 14.42 13.77
N ALA A 229 -13.36 15.54 13.23
CA ALA A 229 -13.56 15.89 11.83
C ALA A 229 -12.92 14.85 10.88
N VAL A 230 -11.79 14.27 11.26
CA VAL A 230 -11.18 13.17 10.49
C VAL A 230 -12.06 11.92 10.49
N LYS A 231 -12.67 11.54 11.62
CA LYS A 231 -13.60 10.41 11.65
C LYS A 231 -14.82 10.63 10.75
N GLU A 232 -15.42 11.82 10.82
CA GLU A 232 -16.55 12.19 9.96
C GLU A 232 -16.16 12.16 8.48
N LEU A 233 -14.95 12.65 8.15
CA LEU A 233 -14.41 12.57 6.80
C LEU A 233 -14.26 11.11 6.32
N CYS A 234 -13.66 10.25 7.15
CA CYS A 234 -13.52 8.81 6.86
C CYS A 234 -14.88 8.15 6.60
N GLN A 235 -15.86 8.39 7.47
CA GLN A 235 -17.22 7.87 7.28
C GLN A 235 -17.83 8.40 5.98
N LYS A 236 -17.66 9.69 5.67
CA LYS A 236 -18.22 10.30 4.47
C LYS A 236 -17.63 9.71 3.19
N ILE A 237 -16.33 9.41 3.17
CA ILE A 237 -15.68 8.71 2.05
C ILE A 237 -16.35 7.36 1.83
N VAL A 238 -16.49 6.53 2.87
CA VAL A 238 -17.12 5.20 2.72
C VAL A 238 -18.57 5.30 2.26
N GLU A 239 -19.33 6.26 2.77
CA GLU A 239 -20.71 6.49 2.32
C GLU A 239 -20.79 6.87 0.83
N GLN A 240 -19.91 7.74 0.33
CA GLN A 240 -19.88 8.09 -1.09
C GLN A 240 -19.42 6.93 -1.97
N VAL A 241 -18.40 6.17 -1.55
CA VAL A 241 -17.99 4.95 -2.24
C VAL A 241 -19.15 3.97 -2.33
N GLY A 242 -19.94 3.82 -1.26
CA GLY A 242 -21.13 2.99 -1.25
C GLY A 242 -22.18 3.41 -2.28
N ILE A 243 -22.36 4.72 -2.50
CA ILE A 243 -23.28 5.26 -3.51
C ILE A 243 -22.77 4.97 -4.93
N HIS A 244 -21.51 5.30 -5.21
CA HIS A 244 -20.89 5.11 -6.53
C HIS A 244 -20.74 3.63 -6.90
N PHE A 245 -20.45 2.77 -5.91
CA PHE A 245 -20.35 1.32 -6.09
C PHE A 245 -21.72 0.60 -5.98
N HIS A 246 -22.81 1.34 -5.78
CA HIS A 246 -24.17 0.82 -5.62
C HIS A 246 -24.32 -0.27 -4.54
N LEU A 247 -23.58 -0.13 -3.43
CA LEU A 247 -23.75 -0.98 -2.26
C LEU A 247 -25.17 -0.83 -1.71
N SER A 248 -25.84 -1.96 -1.49
CA SER A 248 -27.18 -2.00 -0.91
C SER A 248 -27.21 -1.25 0.44
N SER A 249 -28.24 -0.43 0.65
CA SER A 249 -28.46 0.39 1.86
C SER A 249 -28.70 -0.41 3.16
N GLN A 250 -28.38 -1.70 3.17
CA GLN A 250 -28.63 -2.63 4.28
C GLN A 250 -27.53 -2.59 5.35
N TYR A 251 -26.38 -1.97 5.06
CA TYR A 251 -25.26 -1.87 5.98
C TYR A 251 -25.33 -0.57 6.79
N GLN A 252 -25.22 -0.70 8.11
CA GLN A 252 -25.15 0.43 9.03
C GLN A 252 -23.82 0.43 9.77
N LEU A 253 -23.24 1.61 9.94
CA LEU A 253 -22.02 1.78 10.72
C LEU A 253 -22.29 1.34 12.17
N LYS A 254 -21.48 0.39 12.66
CA LYS A 254 -21.52 -0.09 14.04
C LYS A 254 -20.40 0.53 14.88
N ASN A 255 -19.22 0.73 14.29
CA ASN A 255 -18.06 1.25 14.99
C ASN A 255 -17.07 1.94 14.04
N SER A 256 -16.39 2.99 14.54
CA SER A 256 -15.21 3.63 13.93
C SER A 256 -14.09 3.72 14.97
N HIS A 257 -12.93 3.14 14.64
CA HIS A 257 -11.78 3.05 15.52
C HIS A 257 -10.51 3.56 14.84
N LEU A 258 -10.10 4.77 15.24
CA LEU A 258 -8.78 5.29 14.92
C LEU A 258 -7.71 4.48 15.64
N MET A 259 -6.69 4.09 14.90
CA MET A 259 -5.65 3.17 15.36
C MET A 259 -4.25 3.62 14.98
N THR A 260 -3.25 3.10 15.68
CA THR A 260 -1.85 3.31 15.34
C THR A 260 -1.43 2.42 14.16
N LEU A 261 -0.34 2.79 13.48
CA LEU A 261 0.26 1.97 12.43
C LEU A 261 0.62 0.55 12.92
N GLU A 262 1.05 0.41 14.18
CA GLU A 262 1.37 -0.90 14.76
C GLU A 262 0.13 -1.77 14.91
N GLN A 263 -0.97 -1.20 15.44
CA GLN A 263 -2.26 -1.89 15.56
C GLN A 263 -2.79 -2.30 14.18
N PHE A 264 -2.76 -1.39 13.22
CA PHE A 264 -3.15 -1.66 11.84
C PHE A 264 -2.37 -2.84 11.26
N ARG A 265 -1.03 -2.84 11.37
CA ARG A 265 -0.20 -3.93 10.84
C ARG A 265 -0.48 -5.28 11.50
N GLN A 266 -0.77 -5.31 12.79
CA GLN A 266 -1.12 -6.54 13.49
C GLN A 266 -2.43 -7.12 12.96
N GLU A 267 -3.47 -6.29 12.82
CA GLU A 267 -4.77 -6.71 12.29
C GLU A 267 -4.70 -7.07 10.80
N PHE A 268 -4.09 -6.20 9.99
CA PHE A 268 -3.96 -6.36 8.54
C PHE A 268 -3.25 -7.66 8.15
N CYS A 269 -2.23 -8.09 8.91
CA CYS A 269 -1.51 -9.35 8.66
C CYS A 269 -2.33 -10.61 8.99
N MET A 270 -3.40 -10.49 9.79
CA MET A 270 -4.27 -11.62 10.16
C MET A 270 -5.45 -11.79 9.20
N GLU A 271 -5.72 -10.80 8.34
CA GLU A 271 -6.91 -10.72 7.50
C GLU A 271 -6.64 -11.02 6.03
N CYS A 272 -7.67 -11.53 5.35
CA CYS A 272 -7.69 -11.77 3.91
C CYS A 272 -8.65 -10.77 3.26
N PHE A 273 -8.11 -9.75 2.61
CA PHE A 273 -8.92 -8.69 2.00
C PHE A 273 -9.47 -9.09 0.64
N ASP A 274 -10.72 -8.71 0.37
CA ASP A 274 -11.33 -8.84 -0.94
C ASP A 274 -10.78 -7.77 -1.90
N TYR A 275 -10.51 -6.57 -1.37
CA TYR A 275 -9.84 -5.49 -2.08
C TYR A 275 -8.87 -4.75 -1.15
N SER A 276 -7.70 -4.39 -1.66
CA SER A 276 -6.73 -3.55 -0.95
C SER A 276 -6.03 -2.64 -1.94
N LEU A 277 -6.54 -1.43 -2.08
CA LEU A 277 -6.12 -0.47 -3.09
C LEU A 277 -5.28 0.63 -2.46
N LEU A 278 -4.27 1.12 -3.17
CA LEU A 278 -3.48 2.30 -2.84
C LEU A 278 -3.57 3.31 -3.98
N PHE A 279 -3.87 4.56 -3.64
CA PHE A 279 -4.00 5.67 -4.56
C PHE A 279 -3.02 6.79 -4.22
N ASN A 280 -2.55 7.49 -5.25
CA ASN A 280 -1.85 8.76 -5.15
C ASN A 280 -2.82 9.87 -5.59
N THR A 281 -2.93 10.92 -4.78
CA THR A 281 -3.81 12.08 -5.05
C THR A 281 -3.06 13.32 -5.54
N GLY A 282 -1.74 13.21 -5.75
CA GLY A 282 -0.82 14.33 -5.96
C GLY A 282 -0.54 15.17 -4.70
N THR A 283 -1.36 15.04 -3.65
CA THR A 283 -1.18 15.72 -2.36
C THR A 283 -0.72 14.77 -1.26
N GLY A 284 -1.17 13.52 -1.33
CA GLY A 284 -0.80 12.45 -0.42
C GLY A 284 -1.43 11.12 -0.83
N TYR A 285 -1.02 10.06 -0.15
CA TYR A 285 -1.47 8.70 -0.45
C TYR A 285 -2.73 8.33 0.35
N PHE A 286 -3.55 7.47 -0.26
CA PHE A 286 -4.80 6.98 0.30
C PHE A 286 -4.92 5.48 0.03
N ALA A 287 -5.04 4.67 1.08
CA ALA A 287 -5.34 3.25 0.95
C ALA A 287 -6.75 2.92 1.42
N PHE A 288 -7.42 2.05 0.67
CA PHE A 288 -8.75 1.51 0.96
C PHE A 288 -8.67 -0.02 0.96
N CYS A 289 -8.92 -0.63 2.12
CA CYS A 289 -8.92 -2.08 2.26
C CYS A 289 -10.27 -2.53 2.78
N THR A 290 -10.85 -3.58 2.20
CA THR A 290 -12.14 -4.10 2.65
C THR A 290 -12.17 -5.62 2.67
N GLU A 291 -12.82 -6.16 3.69
CA GLU A 291 -13.08 -7.58 3.88
C GLU A 291 -14.57 -7.77 4.19
N GLN A 292 -15.22 -8.65 3.43
CA GLN A 292 -16.57 -9.11 3.72
C GLN A 292 -16.51 -10.48 4.40
N ALA A 293 -16.99 -10.53 5.65
CA ALA A 293 -17.07 -11.76 6.45
C ALA A 293 -18.42 -12.48 6.28
#